data_AF-A0A9W6WML2-F1
#
_entry.id   AF-A0A9W6WML2-F1
#
_cell.length_a   1.000
_cell.length_b   1.000
_cell.length_c   1.000
_cell.angle_alpha   90.00
_cell.angle_beta   90.00
_cell.angle_gamma   90.00
#
_symmetry.space_group_name_H-M   'P 1'
#
loop_
_entity.id
_entity.type
_entity.pdbx_description
1 polymer ?
#
loop_
_entity_poly.entity_id
_entity_poly.type
_entity_poly.pdbx_seq_one_letter_code
_entity_poly.pdbx_strand_id
1 'polypeptide(L)'
;MEVAVVSEAVVSEALHQLYSPLSSPRVRRRADSLLQQFQRSPEAAQTALAVLQAPIVDTGNAEHNALLRAKRAFAASTIYFTVASYIRKYKMDNPAGWTPEDRAQHEVLVKDFGQMAQDVWNVLTGPNGTQEKLNVQTHLALTIAVILLRFHEPQGDSTVVGAVEWLVQNQQHPVSDGVTATLTNFAVLLTLKVIPEEVDNKRVKFSKVKRAQCEDMVQQCAAHVVRSVLPSIAAAIDASEEQAQLRGLLLQAFASWVEHGTVPPAVIIECGLLDRAFRETLAPASSVYALQVVREVVRACRHDEHVQLMELVMHNFVVLGKHLQESIAKSEKSVDFCIADCARAISECGQAFIVYFVDYTLDVRPGFLVYEFLDAILFFTSLNNLQISNETMEFWIDFRTYISGKHEQRMYDFETFISRLLVMLVERTQYPEGFETFPEAAKERFFLYRSEVRNVFRALATVTVASEDKFIVDAIHAIFQQYEIADAGAPLPPNVSTVPMIRCLNLLVV
;
A
#
# COMPACT_ATOMS: atom_id res chain seq x y z
N MET A 1 12.56 10.47 -46.62
CA MET A 1 11.18 10.63 -46.10
C MET A 1 11.26 11.73 -45.06
N GLU A 2 10.87 12.95 -45.43
CA GLU A 2 10.94 14.11 -44.51
C GLU A 2 10.02 13.83 -43.32
N VAL A 3 10.60 13.81 -42.12
CA VAL A 3 9.84 13.72 -40.88
C VAL A 3 9.18 15.08 -40.71
N ALA A 4 7.87 15.16 -40.96
CA ALA A 4 7.12 16.38 -40.70
C ALA A 4 7.25 16.72 -39.21
N VAL A 5 7.91 17.84 -38.91
CA VAL A 5 8.05 18.34 -37.54
C VAL A 5 6.65 18.69 -37.03
N VAL A 6 6.15 17.89 -36.09
CA VAL A 6 4.85 18.12 -35.46
C VAL A 6 5.02 19.27 -34.47
N SER A 7 4.41 20.43 -34.77
CA SER A 7 4.49 21.61 -33.90
C SER A 7 3.63 21.50 -32.64
N GLU A 8 3.92 22.30 -31.61
CA GLU A 8 3.12 22.37 -30.38
C GLU A 8 1.63 22.65 -30.66
N ALA A 9 1.34 23.47 -31.67
CA ALA A 9 -0.03 23.77 -32.09
C ALA A 9 -0.77 22.50 -32.58
N VAL A 10 -0.08 21.61 -33.29
CA VAL A 10 -0.66 20.34 -33.75
C VAL A 10 -0.91 19.39 -32.57
N VAL A 11 0.01 19.34 -31.59
CA VAL A 11 -0.18 18.56 -30.36
C VAL A 11 -1.37 19.11 -29.55
N SER A 12 -1.49 20.43 -29.46
CA SER A 12 -2.61 21.11 -28.79
C SER A 12 -3.96 20.75 -29.41
N GLU A 13 -4.05 20.83 -30.74
CA GLU A 13 -5.27 20.49 -31.46
C GLU A 13 -5.60 19.00 -31.35
N ALA A 14 -4.60 18.12 -31.45
CA ALA A 14 -4.80 16.69 -31.26
C ALA A 14 -5.31 16.37 -29.84
N LEU A 15 -4.77 17.01 -28.80
CA LEU A 15 -5.26 16.84 -27.43
C LEU A 15 -6.69 17.37 -27.28
N HIS A 16 -7.01 18.51 -27.88
CA HIS A 16 -8.38 19.03 -27.88
C HIS A 16 -9.35 18.02 -28.53
N GLN A 17 -9.00 17.48 -29.70
CA GLN A 17 -9.79 16.45 -30.38
C GLN A 17 -9.90 15.14 -29.57
N LEU A 18 -8.84 14.74 -28.86
CA LEU A 18 -8.84 13.53 -28.06
C LEU A 18 -9.81 13.62 -26.87
N TYR A 19 -9.83 14.76 -26.17
CA TYR A 19 -10.61 14.96 -24.96
C TYR A 19 -11.98 15.65 -25.18
N SER A 20 -12.23 16.20 -26.37
CA SER A 20 -13.51 16.83 -26.68
C SER A 20 -14.66 15.81 -26.70
N PRO A 21 -15.76 16.03 -25.95
CA PRO A 21 -16.91 15.15 -25.95
C PRO A 21 -17.61 15.10 -27.32
N LEU A 22 -17.45 16.16 -28.12
CA LEU A 22 -18.05 16.30 -29.46
C LEU A 22 -17.26 15.57 -30.55
N SER A 23 -16.02 15.14 -30.26
CA SER A 23 -15.18 14.44 -31.24
C SER A 23 -15.63 13.00 -31.45
N SER A 24 -15.80 12.60 -32.72
CA SER A 24 -16.18 11.22 -33.06
C SER A 24 -15.11 10.19 -32.65
N PRO A 25 -15.47 8.91 -32.41
CA PRO A 25 -14.49 7.86 -32.08
C PRO A 25 -13.37 7.66 -33.12
N ARG A 26 -13.63 8.02 -34.39
CA ARG A 26 -12.62 7.96 -35.45
C ARG A 26 -11.61 9.11 -35.35
N VAL A 27 -12.10 10.31 -35.03
CA VAL A 27 -11.25 11.50 -34.82
C VAL A 27 -10.36 11.30 -33.61
N ARG A 28 -10.90 10.83 -32.48
CA ARG A 28 -10.11 10.53 -31.27
C ARG A 28 -8.99 9.52 -31.52
N ARG A 29 -9.27 8.44 -32.28
CA ARG A 29 -8.24 7.46 -32.67
C ARG A 29 -7.13 8.05 -33.54
N ARG A 30 -7.48 8.97 -34.45
CA ARG A 30 -6.48 9.66 -35.29
C ARG A 30 -5.62 10.61 -34.47
N ALA A 31 -6.23 11.37 -33.56
CA ALA A 31 -5.54 12.25 -32.63
C ALA A 31 -4.58 11.45 -31.72
N ASP A 32 -5.04 10.35 -31.13
CA ASP A 32 -4.20 9.46 -30.33
C ASP A 32 -3.01 8.90 -31.14
N SER A 33 -3.26 8.45 -32.38
CA SER A 33 -2.19 7.98 -33.27
C SER A 33 -1.14 9.06 -33.56
N LEU A 34 -1.57 10.32 -33.76
CA LEU A 34 -0.67 11.46 -33.97
C LEU A 34 0.14 11.77 -32.71
N LEU A 35 -0.49 11.74 -31.54
CA LEU A 35 0.19 11.97 -30.26
C LEU A 35 1.22 10.86 -29.96
N GLN A 36 0.91 9.60 -30.26
CA GLN A 36 1.87 8.50 -30.15
C GLN A 36 3.03 8.61 -31.14
N GLN A 37 2.79 9.15 -32.35
CA GLN A 37 3.85 9.45 -33.30
C GLN A 37 4.74 10.58 -32.79
N PHE A 38 4.14 11.64 -32.25
CA PHE A 38 4.86 12.76 -31.64
C PHE A 38 5.74 12.26 -30.48
N GLN A 39 5.24 11.43 -29.56
CA GLN A 39 6.04 10.89 -28.46
C GLN A 39 7.30 10.13 -28.88
N ARG A 40 7.37 9.67 -30.14
CA ARG A 40 8.52 8.97 -30.71
C ARG A 40 9.47 9.90 -31.46
N SER A 41 9.11 11.17 -31.66
CA SER A 41 9.94 12.13 -32.39
C SER A 41 11.16 12.56 -31.55
N PRO A 42 12.23 13.05 -32.20
CA PRO A 42 13.40 13.59 -31.50
C PRO A 42 13.09 14.82 -30.63
N GLU A 43 12.19 15.69 -31.09
CA GLU A 43 11.87 16.99 -30.47
C GLU A 43 10.90 16.87 -29.29
N ALA A 44 10.23 15.72 -29.15
CA ALA A 44 9.13 15.50 -28.22
C ALA A 44 9.46 15.87 -26.77
N ALA A 45 10.63 15.45 -26.29
CA ALA A 45 11.05 15.72 -24.91
C ALA A 45 11.31 17.21 -24.68
N GLN A 46 11.97 17.90 -25.62
CA GLN A 46 12.26 19.33 -25.48
C GLN A 46 10.97 20.17 -25.53
N THR A 47 10.06 19.85 -26.46
CA THR A 47 8.75 20.52 -26.54
C THR A 47 7.91 20.25 -25.30
N ALA A 48 7.90 19.01 -24.79
CA ALA A 48 7.19 18.67 -23.57
C ALA A 48 7.75 19.40 -22.34
N LEU A 49 9.08 19.52 -22.24
CA LEU A 49 9.73 20.25 -21.16
C LEU A 49 9.38 21.74 -21.20
N ALA A 50 9.37 22.36 -22.38
CA ALA A 50 8.95 23.75 -22.54
C ALA A 50 7.49 23.98 -22.08
N VAL A 51 6.58 23.05 -22.40
CA VAL A 51 5.19 23.11 -21.92
C VAL A 51 5.09 23.04 -20.39
N LEU A 52 5.97 22.27 -19.74
CA LEU A 52 6.00 22.13 -18.28
C LEU A 52 6.70 23.29 -17.57
N GLN A 53 7.68 23.92 -18.20
CA GLN A 53 8.35 25.11 -17.69
C GLN A 53 7.48 26.36 -17.82
N ALA A 54 6.56 26.39 -18.79
CA ALA A 54 5.61 27.49 -18.94
C ALA A 54 4.78 27.69 -17.66
N PRO A 55 4.56 28.95 -17.21
CA PRO A 55 3.73 29.25 -16.05
C PRO A 55 2.30 28.73 -16.20
N ILE A 56 1.75 28.20 -15.11
CA ILE A 56 0.33 27.83 -15.06
C ILE A 56 -0.48 29.11 -14.79
N VAL A 57 -1.32 29.50 -15.75
CA VAL A 57 -2.18 30.69 -15.64
C VAL A 57 -3.64 30.24 -15.68
N ASP A 58 -4.36 30.48 -14.59
CA ASP A 58 -5.82 30.29 -14.57
C ASP A 58 -6.49 31.44 -15.32
N THR A 59 -7.13 31.10 -16.44
CA THR A 59 -7.85 32.07 -17.29
C THR A 59 -9.31 32.27 -16.90
N GLY A 60 -9.81 31.55 -15.89
CA GLY A 60 -11.23 31.45 -15.55
C GLY A 60 -12.07 30.64 -16.55
N ASN A 61 -11.52 30.27 -17.71
CA ASN A 61 -12.20 29.46 -18.71
C ASN A 61 -11.96 27.96 -18.43
N ALA A 62 -13.03 27.27 -18.01
CA ALA A 62 -12.98 25.85 -17.65
C ALA A 62 -12.46 24.93 -18.77
N GLU A 63 -12.81 25.21 -20.03
CA GLU A 63 -12.38 24.43 -21.19
C GLU A 63 -10.89 24.65 -21.48
N HIS A 64 -10.44 25.91 -21.44
CA HIS A 64 -9.03 26.25 -21.59
C HIS A 64 -8.18 25.59 -20.49
N ASN A 65 -8.61 25.71 -19.23
CA ASN A 65 -7.94 25.12 -18.08
C ASN A 65 -7.96 23.58 -18.13
N ALA A 66 -9.01 22.96 -18.68
CA ALA A 66 -9.05 21.52 -18.90
C ALA A 66 -8.03 21.09 -19.96
N LEU A 67 -7.94 21.80 -21.08
CA LEU A 67 -6.96 21.53 -22.12
C LEU A 67 -5.53 21.75 -21.62
N LEU A 68 -5.26 22.80 -20.86
CA LEU A 68 -3.95 23.05 -20.24
C LEU A 68 -3.53 21.87 -19.34
N ARG A 69 -4.44 21.39 -18.48
CA ARG A 69 -4.20 20.22 -17.62
C ARG A 69 -3.91 18.96 -18.45
N ALA A 70 -4.61 18.76 -19.56
CA ALA A 70 -4.34 17.65 -20.49
C ALA A 70 -2.97 17.77 -21.18
N LYS A 71 -2.59 18.98 -21.62
CA LYS A 71 -1.27 19.26 -22.21
C LYS A 71 -0.14 18.93 -21.24
N ARG A 72 -0.23 19.37 -19.99
CA ARG A 72 0.81 19.12 -18.97
C ARG A 72 0.93 17.65 -18.61
N ALA A 73 -0.20 16.95 -18.46
CA ALA A 73 -0.20 15.49 -18.26
C ALA A 73 0.43 14.73 -19.44
N PHE A 74 0.09 15.11 -20.67
CA PHE A 74 0.68 14.54 -21.86
C PHE A 74 2.18 14.84 -21.97
N ALA A 75 2.60 16.07 -21.65
CA ALA A 75 4.00 16.48 -21.65
C ALA A 75 4.82 15.66 -20.65
N ALA A 76 4.41 15.56 -19.39
CA ALA A 76 5.12 14.77 -18.39
C ALA A 76 5.19 13.28 -18.76
N SER A 77 4.10 12.71 -19.30
CA SER A 77 4.09 11.34 -19.82
C SER A 77 5.04 11.15 -21.02
N THR A 78 5.17 12.17 -21.88
CA THR A 78 6.05 12.15 -23.05
C THR A 78 7.52 12.17 -22.66
N ILE A 79 7.91 12.96 -21.65
CA ILE A 79 9.28 12.95 -21.13
C ILE A 79 9.58 11.58 -20.52
N TYR A 80 8.71 11.08 -19.64
CA TYR A 80 8.86 9.74 -19.06
C TYR A 80 9.00 8.65 -20.13
N PHE A 81 8.13 8.66 -21.16
CA PHE A 81 8.21 7.74 -22.29
C PHE A 81 9.56 7.81 -23.01
N THR A 82 10.11 9.01 -23.18
CA THR A 82 11.41 9.21 -23.84
C THR A 82 12.52 8.50 -23.07
N VAL A 83 12.55 8.63 -21.75
CA VAL A 83 13.60 7.97 -20.92
C VAL A 83 13.35 6.47 -20.80
N ALA A 84 12.10 6.05 -20.59
CA ALA A 84 11.73 4.64 -20.45
C ALA A 84 11.99 3.83 -21.74
N SER A 85 11.90 4.46 -22.91
CA SER A 85 12.12 3.84 -24.22
C SER A 85 13.57 3.93 -24.74
N TYR A 86 14.51 4.41 -23.93
CA TYR A 86 15.94 4.60 -24.28
C TYR A 86 16.53 3.45 -25.11
N ILE A 87 16.43 2.20 -24.65
CA ILE A 87 17.03 1.03 -25.35
C ILE A 87 16.46 0.89 -26.76
N ARG A 88 15.16 1.12 -26.94
CA ARG A 88 14.54 1.01 -28.26
C ARG A 88 15.02 2.12 -29.20
N LYS A 89 15.27 3.31 -28.67
CA LYS A 89 15.65 4.49 -29.44
C LYS A 89 17.13 4.46 -29.82
N TYR A 90 18.01 4.11 -28.89
CA TYR A 90 19.46 4.21 -29.07
C TYR A 90 20.19 2.88 -29.27
N LYS A 91 19.54 1.74 -28.97
CA LYS A 91 20.14 0.38 -29.10
C LYS A 91 21.46 0.20 -28.32
N MET A 92 21.63 0.93 -27.22
CA MET A 92 22.82 0.92 -26.36
C MET A 92 22.57 0.12 -25.08
N ASP A 93 22.50 -1.20 -25.16
CA ASP A 93 22.18 -2.08 -24.03
C ASP A 93 23.36 -2.89 -23.49
N ASN A 94 24.40 -3.10 -24.30
CA ASN A 94 25.58 -3.89 -23.93
C ASN A 94 26.89 -3.10 -24.10
N PRO A 95 27.42 -2.51 -23.00
CA PRO A 95 28.69 -1.78 -23.02
C PRO A 95 29.89 -2.57 -23.55
N ALA A 96 29.87 -3.91 -23.40
CA ALA A 96 30.96 -4.76 -23.89
C ALA A 96 31.05 -4.80 -25.42
N GLY A 97 29.96 -4.45 -26.13
CA GLY A 97 29.91 -4.39 -27.59
C GLY A 97 30.07 -2.99 -28.18
N TRP A 98 30.24 -1.95 -27.35
CA TRP A 98 30.28 -0.58 -27.82
C TRP A 98 31.57 -0.26 -28.57
N THR A 99 31.41 0.32 -29.76
CA THR A 99 32.50 0.97 -30.49
C THR A 99 32.94 2.26 -29.77
N PRO A 100 34.09 2.85 -30.11
CA PRO A 100 34.47 4.18 -29.62
C PRO A 100 33.40 5.25 -29.91
N GLU A 101 32.73 5.16 -31.07
CA GLU A 101 31.64 6.07 -31.44
C GLU A 101 30.40 5.87 -30.56
N ASP A 102 30.02 4.62 -30.27
CA ASP A 102 28.91 4.31 -29.36
C ASP A 102 29.18 4.86 -27.95
N ARG A 103 30.42 4.77 -27.47
CA ARG A 103 30.84 5.34 -26.17
C ARG A 103 30.72 6.85 -26.16
N ALA A 104 31.25 7.53 -27.18
CA ALA A 104 31.17 8.98 -27.29
C ALA A 104 29.70 9.45 -27.36
N GLN A 105 28.85 8.73 -28.10
CA GLN A 105 27.43 9.02 -28.16
C GLN A 105 26.73 8.75 -26.81
N HIS A 106 27.10 7.68 -26.09
CA HIS A 106 26.58 7.41 -24.75
C HIS A 106 26.94 8.52 -23.76
N GLU A 107 28.19 9.00 -23.76
CA GLU A 107 28.64 10.10 -22.89
C GLU A 107 27.87 11.40 -23.14
N VAL A 108 27.55 11.72 -24.40
CA VAL A 108 26.70 12.87 -24.74
C VAL A 108 25.29 12.66 -24.19
N LEU A 109 24.71 11.47 -24.37
CA LEU A 109 23.38 11.16 -23.86
C LEU A 109 23.32 11.24 -22.32
N VAL A 110 24.34 10.77 -21.61
CA VAL A 110 24.44 10.87 -20.14
C VAL A 110 24.37 12.33 -19.72
N LYS A 111 25.11 13.23 -20.39
CA LYS A 111 25.08 14.67 -20.10
C LYS A 111 23.70 15.28 -20.37
N ASP A 112 23.11 14.96 -21.53
CA ASP A 112 21.80 15.48 -21.92
C ASP A 112 20.69 15.02 -20.97
N PHE A 113 20.69 13.74 -20.58
CA PHE A 113 19.74 13.22 -19.61
C PHE A 113 20.01 13.72 -18.18
N GLY A 114 21.27 13.95 -17.81
CA GLY A 114 21.61 14.60 -16.54
C GLY A 114 21.02 16.01 -16.45
N GLN A 115 21.18 16.81 -17.51
CA GLN A 115 20.56 18.14 -17.60
C GLN A 115 19.02 18.03 -17.57
N MET A 116 18.44 17.08 -18.30
CA MET A 116 17.00 16.84 -18.30
C MET A 116 16.48 16.48 -16.89
N ALA A 117 17.21 15.67 -16.12
CA ALA A 117 16.83 15.37 -14.73
C ALA A 117 16.81 16.64 -13.88
N GLN A 118 17.81 17.51 -14.00
CA GLN A 118 17.84 18.79 -13.29
C GLN A 118 16.70 19.72 -13.72
N ASP A 119 16.40 19.80 -15.03
CA ASP A 119 15.32 20.64 -15.54
C ASP A 119 13.95 20.15 -15.07
N VAL A 120 13.72 18.83 -15.09
CA VAL A 120 12.50 18.20 -14.58
C VAL A 120 12.39 18.37 -13.07
N TRP A 121 13.50 18.26 -12.34
CA TRP A 121 13.56 18.55 -10.91
C TRP A 121 13.15 20.00 -10.62
N ASN A 122 13.67 20.96 -11.37
CA ASN A 122 13.33 22.38 -11.23
C ASN A 122 11.86 22.69 -11.56
N VAL A 123 11.22 21.92 -12.44
CA VAL A 123 9.76 22.00 -12.65
C VAL A 123 9.02 21.50 -11.41
N LEU A 124 9.45 20.37 -10.85
CA LEU A 124 8.81 19.73 -9.70
C LEU A 124 8.97 20.55 -8.41
N THR A 125 10.11 21.21 -8.21
CA THR A 125 10.42 22.06 -7.03
C THR A 125 10.22 23.56 -7.27
N GLY A 126 9.83 23.95 -8.47
CA GLY A 126 9.60 25.34 -8.84
C GLY A 126 8.18 25.84 -8.56
N PRO A 127 7.84 27.08 -8.97
CA PRO A 127 6.55 27.72 -8.72
C PRO A 127 5.34 26.94 -9.26
N ASN A 128 5.53 26.18 -10.34
CA ASN A 128 4.49 25.33 -10.91
C ASN A 128 4.19 24.11 -10.03
N GLY A 129 5.16 23.64 -9.23
CA GLY A 129 5.06 22.38 -8.49
C GLY A 129 3.86 22.32 -7.55
N THR A 130 3.50 23.42 -6.88
CA THR A 130 2.32 23.49 -5.98
C THR A 130 0.98 23.52 -6.71
N GLN A 131 0.97 23.89 -7.99
CA GLN A 131 -0.24 24.00 -8.80
C GLN A 131 -0.46 22.77 -9.69
N GLU A 132 0.55 21.91 -9.80
CA GLU A 132 0.48 20.71 -10.61
C GLU A 132 -0.42 19.64 -10.01
N LYS A 133 -1.02 18.85 -10.89
CA LYS A 133 -1.74 17.66 -10.47
C LYS A 133 -0.76 16.56 -10.06
N LEU A 134 -1.17 15.75 -9.08
CA LEU A 134 -0.38 14.61 -8.59
C LEU A 134 0.08 13.69 -9.71
N ASN A 135 -0.76 13.39 -10.71
CA ASN A 135 -0.36 12.53 -11.82
C ASN A 135 0.78 13.14 -12.68
N VAL A 136 0.84 14.47 -12.82
CA VAL A 136 1.95 15.14 -13.51
C VAL A 136 3.20 15.01 -12.66
N GLN A 137 3.13 15.36 -11.38
CA GLN A 137 4.24 15.27 -10.43
C GLN A 137 4.82 13.84 -10.37
N THR A 138 3.97 12.80 -10.35
CA THR A 138 4.40 11.40 -10.40
C THR A 138 5.17 11.08 -11.68
N HIS A 139 4.71 11.52 -12.86
CA HIS A 139 5.47 11.30 -14.11
C HIS A 139 6.82 12.03 -14.12
N LEU A 140 6.91 13.21 -13.50
CA LEU A 140 8.20 13.92 -13.35
C LEU A 140 9.14 13.14 -12.44
N ALA A 141 8.66 12.67 -11.28
CA ALA A 141 9.43 11.85 -10.36
C ALA A 141 9.89 10.52 -10.99
N LEU A 142 9.01 9.85 -11.74
CA LEU A 142 9.34 8.64 -12.50
C LEU A 142 10.40 8.92 -13.57
N THR A 143 10.33 10.07 -14.25
CA THR A 143 11.34 10.50 -15.22
C THR A 143 12.70 10.61 -14.54
N ILE A 144 12.78 11.33 -13.42
CA ILE A 144 14.01 11.49 -12.63
C ILE A 144 14.54 10.12 -12.19
N ALA A 145 13.69 9.29 -11.59
CA ALA A 145 14.07 7.96 -11.11
C ALA A 145 14.65 7.08 -12.23
N VAL A 146 14.02 7.04 -13.41
CA VAL A 146 14.54 6.25 -14.55
C VAL A 146 15.86 6.82 -15.06
N ILE A 147 16.05 8.13 -15.10
CA ILE A 147 17.34 8.74 -15.47
C ILE A 147 18.42 8.33 -14.47
N LEU A 148 18.16 8.47 -13.17
CA LEU A 148 19.08 8.10 -12.11
C LEU A 148 19.43 6.61 -12.18
N LEU A 149 18.44 5.71 -12.22
CA LEU A 149 18.69 4.27 -12.34
C LEU A 149 19.51 3.90 -13.58
N ARG A 150 19.27 4.59 -14.71
CA ARG A 150 19.89 4.25 -15.99
C ARG A 150 21.32 4.74 -16.11
N PHE A 151 21.57 5.99 -15.72
CA PHE A 151 22.81 6.71 -16.02
C PHE A 151 23.66 7.02 -14.80
N HIS A 152 23.15 6.85 -13.58
CA HIS A 152 23.99 6.91 -12.40
C HIS A 152 24.92 5.70 -12.38
N GLU A 153 26.20 5.96 -12.57
CA GLU A 153 27.25 4.99 -12.32
C GLU A 153 27.80 5.25 -10.92
N PRO A 154 27.72 4.28 -9.99
CA PRO A 154 28.32 4.44 -8.67
C PRO A 154 29.83 4.51 -8.82
N GLN A 155 30.38 5.73 -8.80
CA GLN A 155 31.82 5.98 -8.71
C GLN A 155 32.16 6.34 -7.26
N GLY A 156 32.91 5.46 -6.58
CA GLY A 156 33.23 5.62 -5.16
C GLY A 156 31.98 5.54 -4.27
N ASP A 157 31.80 6.52 -3.38
CA ASP A 157 30.68 6.57 -2.43
C ASP A 157 29.38 7.17 -3.02
N SER A 158 29.34 7.45 -4.33
CA SER A 158 28.21 8.10 -4.98
C SER A 158 27.02 7.14 -5.15
N THR A 159 25.95 7.34 -4.36
CA THR A 159 24.73 6.53 -4.39
C THR A 159 23.60 7.20 -5.19
N VAL A 160 22.56 6.42 -5.53
CA VAL A 160 21.34 6.98 -6.16
C VAL A 160 20.67 8.02 -5.25
N VAL A 161 20.81 7.87 -3.94
CA VAL A 161 20.33 8.83 -2.93
C VAL A 161 21.17 10.09 -2.95
N GLY A 162 22.50 9.96 -3.02
CA GLY A 162 23.42 11.09 -3.18
C GLY A 162 23.14 11.87 -4.47
N ALA A 163 22.66 11.23 -5.53
CA ALA A 163 22.20 11.92 -6.73
C ALA A 163 20.91 12.74 -6.50
N VAL A 164 19.98 12.25 -5.68
CA VAL A 164 18.80 13.04 -5.26
C VAL A 164 19.24 14.23 -4.39
N GLU A 165 20.17 14.03 -3.46
CA GLU A 165 20.74 15.12 -2.66
C GLU A 165 21.44 16.17 -3.55
N TRP A 166 22.16 15.73 -4.59
CA TRP A 166 22.75 16.62 -5.57
C TRP A 166 21.69 17.45 -6.31
N LEU A 167 20.57 16.86 -6.71
CA LEU A 167 19.45 17.59 -7.34
C LEU A 167 18.87 18.65 -6.39
N VAL A 168 18.74 18.34 -5.09
CA VAL A 168 18.31 19.28 -4.05
C VAL A 168 19.30 20.43 -3.92
N GLN A 169 20.60 20.16 -3.89
CA GLN A 169 21.65 21.18 -3.73
C GLN A 169 21.74 22.12 -4.96
N ASN A 170 21.43 21.61 -6.15
CA ASN A 170 21.54 22.35 -7.42
C ASN A 170 20.18 22.86 -7.94
N GLN A 171 19.12 22.79 -7.13
CA GLN A 171 17.81 23.27 -7.56
C GLN A 171 17.82 24.79 -7.78
N GLN A 172 17.14 25.25 -8.85
CA GLN A 172 17.06 26.66 -9.20
C GLN A 172 16.34 27.52 -8.14
N HIS A 173 15.41 26.91 -7.40
CA HIS A 173 14.63 27.56 -6.35
C HIS A 173 15.04 26.96 -4.99
N PRO A 174 16.09 27.49 -4.33
CA PRO A 174 16.59 26.93 -3.08
C PRO A 174 15.54 27.02 -1.96
N VAL A 175 15.65 26.14 -0.96
CA VAL A 175 14.76 26.16 0.21
C VAL A 175 15.01 27.44 1.00
N SER A 176 14.02 28.33 1.03
CA SER A 176 14.12 29.62 1.73
C SER A 176 12.97 29.86 2.71
N ASP A 177 11.88 29.11 2.59
CA ASP A 177 10.68 29.25 3.41
C ASP A 177 9.97 27.89 3.61
N GLY A 178 8.86 27.89 4.35
CA GLY A 178 8.10 26.66 4.60
C GLY A 178 7.45 26.06 3.34
N VAL A 179 7.11 26.88 2.34
CA VAL A 179 6.45 26.41 1.10
C VAL A 179 7.45 25.67 0.23
N THR A 180 8.61 26.28 -0.02
CA THR A 180 9.73 25.68 -0.76
C THR A 180 10.26 24.45 -0.04
N ALA A 181 10.36 24.46 1.29
CA ALA A 181 10.72 23.27 2.08
C ALA A 181 9.71 22.12 1.89
N THR A 182 8.41 22.41 1.96
CA THR A 182 7.33 21.43 1.75
C THR A 182 7.41 20.83 0.35
N LEU A 183 7.63 21.66 -0.67
CA LEU A 183 7.70 21.23 -2.06
C LEU A 183 8.96 20.41 -2.35
N THR A 184 10.12 20.80 -1.82
CA THR A 184 11.35 20.00 -1.92
C THR A 184 11.19 18.66 -1.21
N ASN A 185 10.63 18.62 0.00
CA ASN A 185 10.34 17.37 0.71
C ASN A 185 9.36 16.48 -0.07
N PHE A 186 8.35 17.07 -0.69
CA PHE A 186 7.41 16.36 -1.56
C PHE A 186 8.13 15.72 -2.76
N ALA A 187 8.97 16.48 -3.45
CA ALA A 187 9.74 16.00 -4.59
C ALA A 187 10.70 14.86 -4.18
N VAL A 188 11.44 15.03 -3.08
CA VAL A 188 12.36 14.02 -2.54
C VAL A 188 11.60 12.74 -2.19
N LEU A 189 10.52 12.82 -1.41
CA LEU A 189 9.75 11.63 -1.04
C LEU A 189 9.13 10.93 -2.25
N LEU A 190 8.59 11.69 -3.20
CA LEU A 190 7.97 11.12 -4.40
C LEU A 190 9.00 10.42 -5.29
N THR A 191 10.17 11.02 -5.47
CA THR A 191 11.28 10.41 -6.21
C THR A 191 11.84 9.19 -5.49
N LEU A 192 12.09 9.28 -4.18
CA LEU A 192 12.57 8.14 -3.39
C LEU A 192 11.57 6.99 -3.37
N LYS A 193 10.25 7.27 -3.36
CA LYS A 193 9.22 6.24 -3.45
C LYS A 193 9.31 5.46 -4.77
N VAL A 194 9.42 6.16 -5.90
CA VAL A 194 9.32 5.52 -7.22
C VAL A 194 10.62 4.91 -7.71
N ILE A 195 11.78 5.25 -7.14
CA ILE A 195 13.07 4.62 -7.48
C ILE A 195 13.01 3.09 -7.34
N PRO A 196 12.67 2.51 -6.17
CA PRO A 196 12.53 1.06 -6.03
C PRO A 196 11.48 0.48 -6.98
N GLU A 197 10.31 1.11 -7.09
CA GLU A 197 9.18 0.64 -7.92
C GLU A 197 9.55 0.52 -9.41
N GLU A 198 10.38 1.42 -9.93
CA GLU A 198 10.75 1.45 -11.35
C GLU A 198 11.75 0.37 -11.76
N VAL A 199 12.44 -0.28 -10.81
CA VAL A 199 13.35 -1.39 -11.11
C VAL A 199 12.58 -2.59 -11.67
N ASP A 200 11.43 -2.89 -11.04
CA ASP A 200 10.53 -3.99 -11.40
C ASP A 200 9.53 -3.62 -12.52
N ASN A 201 9.42 -2.33 -12.84
CA ASN A 201 8.48 -1.88 -13.85
C ASN A 201 8.84 -2.39 -15.26
N LYS A 202 8.01 -3.30 -15.77
CA LYS A 202 8.15 -3.91 -17.11
C LYS A 202 8.07 -2.90 -18.27
N ARG A 203 7.52 -1.71 -18.04
CA ARG A 203 7.49 -0.63 -19.04
C ARG A 203 8.87 -0.02 -19.24
N VAL A 204 9.70 0.02 -18.19
CA VAL A 204 11.09 0.43 -18.29
C VAL A 204 11.91 -0.74 -18.80
N LYS A 205 12.37 -0.60 -20.05
CA LYS A 205 13.22 -1.63 -20.65
C LYS A 205 14.64 -1.47 -20.10
N PHE A 206 14.95 -2.23 -19.07
CA PHE A 206 16.30 -2.57 -18.66
C PHE A 206 16.71 -3.91 -19.25
N SER A 207 17.97 -4.04 -19.67
CA SER A 207 18.57 -5.36 -19.93
C SER A 207 18.61 -6.16 -18.64
N LYS A 208 18.73 -7.49 -18.71
CA LYS A 208 18.80 -8.34 -17.51
C LYS A 208 19.95 -7.91 -16.58
N VAL A 209 21.12 -7.60 -17.16
CA VAL A 209 22.30 -7.15 -16.42
C VAL A 209 22.05 -5.80 -15.77
N LYS A 210 21.51 -4.82 -16.51
CA LYS A 210 21.24 -3.49 -15.96
C LYS A 210 20.17 -3.53 -14.87
N ARG A 211 19.14 -4.38 -15.00
CA ARG A 211 18.13 -4.54 -13.96
C ARG A 211 18.75 -5.06 -12.67
N ALA A 212 19.57 -6.11 -12.73
CA ALA A 212 20.28 -6.62 -11.56
C ALA A 212 21.18 -5.55 -10.91
N GLN A 213 21.89 -4.75 -11.71
CA GLN A 213 22.66 -3.62 -11.17
C GLN A 213 21.78 -2.57 -10.47
N CYS A 214 20.60 -2.26 -11.02
CA CYS A 214 19.65 -1.36 -10.38
C CYS A 214 19.10 -1.96 -9.07
N GLU A 215 18.79 -3.27 -9.04
CA GLU A 215 18.38 -4.00 -7.83
C GLU A 215 19.48 -3.90 -6.75
N ASP A 216 20.74 -4.19 -7.10
CA ASP A 216 21.89 -4.07 -6.21
C ASP A 216 22.06 -2.64 -5.66
N MET A 217 21.92 -1.62 -6.53
CA MET A 217 21.99 -0.21 -6.14
C MET A 217 20.89 0.16 -5.13
N VAL A 218 19.65 -0.27 -5.37
CA VAL A 218 18.53 -0.02 -4.44
C VAL A 218 18.79 -0.73 -3.12
N GLN A 219 19.20 -2.00 -3.13
CA GLN A 219 19.50 -2.75 -1.92
C GLN A 219 20.62 -2.11 -1.08
N GLN A 220 21.70 -1.65 -1.72
CA GLN A 220 22.80 -0.96 -1.03
C GLN A 220 22.35 0.35 -0.36
N CYS A 221 21.36 1.04 -0.93
CA CYS A 221 20.87 2.31 -0.40
C CYS A 221 19.77 2.15 0.65
N ALA A 222 19.05 1.03 0.66
CA ALA A 222 17.82 0.85 1.42
C ALA A 222 18.00 1.11 2.92
N ALA A 223 19.07 0.57 3.51
CA ALA A 223 19.36 0.78 4.93
C ALA A 223 19.60 2.26 5.27
N HIS A 224 20.32 2.99 4.41
CA HIS A 224 20.59 4.42 4.63
C HIS A 224 19.32 5.27 4.49
N VAL A 225 18.51 5.00 3.46
CA VAL A 225 17.24 5.71 3.24
C VAL A 225 16.30 5.55 4.43
N VAL A 226 16.09 4.31 4.87
CA VAL A 226 15.16 4.02 5.98
C VAL A 226 15.71 4.51 7.32
N ARG A 227 17.02 4.36 7.58
CA ARG A 227 17.62 4.77 8.86
C ARG A 227 17.79 6.28 9.01
N SER A 228 18.13 6.98 7.93
CA SER A 228 18.64 8.36 8.01
C SER A 228 17.76 9.36 7.26
N VAL A 229 17.48 9.07 5.98
CA VAL A 229 16.81 10.05 5.10
C VAL A 229 15.34 10.22 5.48
N LEU A 230 14.57 9.13 5.52
CA LEU A 230 13.14 9.21 5.81
C LEU A 230 12.86 9.76 7.23
N PRO A 231 13.57 9.35 8.30
CA PRO A 231 13.39 9.94 9.62
C PRO A 231 13.71 11.43 9.68
N SER A 232 14.70 11.91 8.93
CA SER A 232 15.02 13.35 8.88
C SER A 232 13.88 14.17 8.27
N ILE A 233 13.24 13.65 7.21
CA ILE A 233 12.08 14.27 6.58
C ILE A 233 10.86 14.17 7.51
N ALA A 234 10.69 13.03 8.19
CA ALA A 234 9.63 12.82 9.18
C ALA A 234 9.65 13.89 10.28
N ALA A 235 10.83 14.20 10.82
CA ALA A 235 11.01 15.25 11.82
C ALA A 235 10.65 16.64 11.28
N ALA A 236 10.96 16.93 10.01
CA ALA A 236 10.57 18.18 9.36
C ALA A 236 9.04 18.27 9.15
N ILE A 237 8.38 17.14 8.86
CA ILE A 237 6.92 17.08 8.70
C ILE A 237 6.20 17.28 10.03
N ASP A 238 6.70 16.69 11.12
CA ASP A 238 6.05 16.77 12.42
C ASP A 238 6.07 18.17 13.04
N ALA A 239 6.93 19.06 12.52
CA ALA A 239 6.94 20.48 12.88
C ALA A 239 5.72 21.26 12.33
N SER A 240 4.93 20.67 11.41
CA SER A 240 3.75 21.30 10.80
C SER A 240 2.55 20.35 10.72
N GLU A 241 1.43 20.73 11.34
CA GLU A 241 0.21 19.93 11.32
C GLU A 241 -0.48 19.91 9.93
N GLU A 242 -0.19 20.89 9.07
CA GLU A 242 -0.87 21.09 7.79
C GLU A 242 -0.36 20.16 6.67
N GLN A 243 0.62 19.30 6.95
CA GLN A 243 1.33 18.50 5.94
C GLN A 243 0.80 17.05 5.80
N ALA A 244 -0.52 16.86 5.85
CA ALA A 244 -1.14 15.52 5.76
C ALA A 244 -0.72 14.74 4.51
N GLN A 245 -0.60 15.40 3.35
CA GLN A 245 -0.15 14.77 2.10
C GLN A 245 1.29 14.24 2.19
N LEU A 246 2.19 14.97 2.86
CA LEU A 246 3.57 14.53 3.05
C LEU A 246 3.67 13.35 4.01
N ARG A 247 2.82 13.29 5.06
CA ARG A 247 2.75 12.14 5.97
C ARG A 247 2.40 10.85 5.21
N GLY A 248 1.35 10.91 4.39
CA GLY A 248 0.97 9.77 3.54
C GLY A 248 2.07 9.38 2.56
N LEU A 249 2.74 10.35 1.93
CA LEU A 249 3.81 10.08 0.99
C LEU A 249 5.07 9.52 1.66
N LEU A 250 5.40 9.95 2.88
CA LEU A 250 6.48 9.40 3.71
C LEU A 250 6.24 7.92 3.99
N LEU A 251 5.03 7.56 4.40
CA LEU A 251 4.64 6.17 4.64
C LEU A 251 4.72 5.33 3.35
N GLN A 252 4.24 5.86 2.23
CA GLN A 252 4.34 5.18 0.94
C GLN A 252 5.79 4.98 0.49
N ALA A 253 6.66 5.98 0.69
CA ALA A 253 8.08 5.85 0.40
C ALA A 253 8.69 4.74 1.28
N PHE A 254 8.41 4.76 2.59
CA PHE A 254 8.88 3.72 3.49
C PHE A 254 8.42 2.31 3.07
N ALA A 255 7.13 2.14 2.76
CA ALA A 255 6.58 0.87 2.28
C ALA A 255 7.31 0.38 1.01
N SER A 256 7.53 1.26 0.03
CA SER A 256 8.22 0.93 -1.22
C SER A 256 9.67 0.46 -0.99
N TRP A 257 10.39 1.12 -0.09
CA TRP A 257 11.75 0.69 0.28
C TRP A 257 11.78 -0.64 1.05
N VAL A 258 10.78 -0.92 1.88
CA VAL A 258 10.65 -2.23 2.55
C VAL A 258 10.34 -3.33 1.55
N GLU A 259 9.42 -3.10 0.61
CA GLU A 259 9.00 -4.08 -0.39
C GLU A 259 10.13 -4.43 -1.37
N HIS A 260 10.77 -3.41 -1.97
CA HIS A 260 11.72 -3.61 -3.06
C HIS A 260 13.20 -3.50 -2.64
N GLY A 261 13.49 -2.86 -1.51
CA GLY A 261 14.86 -2.52 -1.10
C GLY A 261 15.56 -3.54 -0.21
N THR A 262 14.88 -4.59 0.26
CA THR A 262 15.47 -5.60 1.17
C THR A 262 16.10 -4.96 2.42
N VAL A 263 15.27 -4.28 3.22
CA VAL A 263 15.73 -3.54 4.40
C VAL A 263 16.02 -4.52 5.55
N PRO A 264 17.20 -4.46 6.21
CA PRO A 264 17.49 -5.30 7.36
C PRO A 264 16.51 -5.08 8.53
N PRO A 265 16.12 -6.13 9.29
CA PRO A 265 15.12 -6.00 10.36
C PRO A 265 15.50 -5.01 11.45
N ALA A 266 16.77 -5.00 11.85
CA ALA A 266 17.30 -4.04 12.83
C ALA A 266 17.10 -2.59 12.37
N VAL A 267 17.23 -2.30 11.07
CA VAL A 267 17.00 -0.95 10.52
C VAL A 267 15.53 -0.54 10.63
N ILE A 268 14.60 -1.47 10.36
CA ILE A 268 13.15 -1.23 10.46
C ILE A 268 12.76 -0.94 11.91
N ILE A 269 13.35 -1.66 12.88
CA ILE A 269 13.12 -1.45 14.30
C ILE A 269 13.67 -0.08 14.75
N GLU A 270 14.91 0.24 14.37
CA GLU A 270 15.61 1.45 14.80
C GLU A 270 15.03 2.76 14.23
N CYS A 271 14.40 2.73 13.05
CA CYS A 271 14.03 3.96 12.34
C CYS A 271 12.80 4.68 12.92
N GLY A 272 12.02 4.02 13.79
CA GLY A 272 10.80 4.58 14.40
C GLY A 272 9.63 4.83 13.45
N LEU A 273 9.79 4.55 12.15
CA LEU A 273 8.73 4.73 11.14
C LEU A 273 7.65 3.66 11.23
N LEU A 274 7.98 2.46 11.73
CA LEU A 274 7.00 1.41 11.99
C LEU A 274 6.02 1.83 13.10
N ASP A 275 6.53 2.32 14.23
CA ASP A 275 5.69 2.82 15.33
C ASP A 275 4.85 4.01 14.87
N ARG A 276 5.43 4.89 14.06
CA ARG A 276 4.69 5.99 13.42
C ARG A 276 3.55 5.45 12.55
N ALA A 277 3.79 4.43 11.72
CA ALA A 277 2.75 3.83 10.88
C ALA A 277 1.61 3.30 11.75
N PHE A 278 1.90 2.56 12.83
CA PHE A 278 0.86 2.07 13.74
C PHE A 278 0.03 3.19 14.37
N ARG A 279 0.64 4.32 14.75
CA ARG A 279 -0.10 5.49 15.24
C ARG A 279 -0.96 6.15 14.16
N GLU A 280 -0.45 6.24 12.94
CA GLU A 280 -1.12 6.88 11.81
C GLU A 280 -2.25 6.02 11.21
N THR A 281 -2.43 4.76 11.64
CA THR A 281 -3.62 3.94 11.31
C THR A 281 -4.92 4.56 11.86
N LEU A 282 -4.83 5.29 12.97
CA LEU A 282 -5.98 5.96 13.60
C LEU A 282 -6.23 7.37 13.03
N ALA A 283 -5.51 7.78 11.99
CA ALA A 283 -5.69 9.07 11.32
C ALA A 283 -6.32 8.89 9.93
N PRO A 284 -7.50 9.49 9.63
CA PRO A 284 -8.23 9.26 8.38
C PRO A 284 -7.44 9.52 7.10
N ALA A 285 -6.58 10.55 7.10
CA ALA A 285 -5.83 10.95 5.90
C ALA A 285 -4.67 10.00 5.55
N SER A 286 -4.16 9.25 6.53
CA SER A 286 -2.94 8.44 6.41
C SER A 286 -3.18 6.95 6.63
N SER A 287 -4.32 6.55 7.18
CA SER A 287 -4.61 5.17 7.60
C SER A 287 -4.34 4.12 6.52
N VAL A 288 -4.78 4.38 5.29
CA VAL A 288 -4.58 3.43 4.18
C VAL A 288 -3.08 3.20 3.91
N TYR A 289 -2.27 4.27 3.98
CA TYR A 289 -0.83 4.20 3.75
C TYR A 289 -0.09 3.59 4.95
N ALA A 290 -0.55 3.89 6.16
CA ALA A 290 -0.04 3.30 7.39
C ALA A 290 -0.23 1.78 7.42
N LEU A 291 -1.43 1.29 7.07
CA LEU A 291 -1.71 -0.13 6.99
C LEU A 291 -0.96 -0.81 5.84
N GLN A 292 -0.72 -0.10 4.73
CA GLN A 292 0.17 -0.58 3.67
C GLN A 292 1.59 -0.82 4.20
N VAL A 293 2.18 0.12 4.94
CA VAL A 293 3.49 -0.05 5.58
C VAL A 293 3.54 -1.30 6.44
N VAL A 294 2.54 -1.46 7.33
CA VAL A 294 2.49 -2.61 8.25
C VAL A 294 2.46 -3.93 7.45
N ARG A 295 1.67 -4.00 6.37
CA ARG A 295 1.59 -5.19 5.52
C ARG A 295 2.90 -5.48 4.78
N GLU A 296 3.59 -4.47 4.27
CA GLU A 296 4.90 -4.70 3.62
C GLU A 296 5.95 -5.17 4.63
N VAL A 297 5.95 -4.63 5.85
CA VAL A 297 6.84 -5.10 6.92
C VAL A 297 6.53 -6.56 7.29
N VAL A 298 5.25 -6.94 7.38
CA VAL A 298 4.85 -8.34 7.59
C VAL A 298 5.37 -9.24 6.47
N ARG A 299 5.24 -8.83 5.20
CA ARG A 299 5.73 -9.61 4.04
C ARG A 299 7.24 -9.71 3.94
N ALA A 300 7.97 -8.74 4.48
CA ALA A 300 9.43 -8.76 4.56
C ALA A 300 9.93 -9.78 5.60
N CYS A 301 9.14 -10.05 6.65
CA CYS A 301 9.48 -11.00 7.70
C CYS A 301 9.30 -12.46 7.23
N ARG A 302 10.37 -13.06 6.68
CA ARG A 302 10.31 -14.43 6.08
C ARG A 302 11.19 -15.48 6.74
N HIS A 303 12.13 -15.07 7.60
CA HIS A 303 13.17 -15.96 8.15
C HIS A 303 13.32 -15.76 9.66
N ASP A 304 13.92 -16.74 10.33
CA ASP A 304 14.16 -16.73 11.78
C ASP A 304 14.96 -15.52 12.28
N GLU A 305 15.73 -14.85 11.43
CA GLU A 305 16.42 -13.60 11.78
C GLU A 305 15.47 -12.41 11.99
N HIS A 306 14.21 -12.52 11.57
CA HIS A 306 13.18 -11.46 11.67
C HIS A 306 12.36 -11.55 12.96
N VAL A 307 12.64 -12.51 13.82
CA VAL A 307 11.87 -12.82 15.05
C VAL A 307 11.58 -11.56 15.89
N GLN A 308 12.59 -10.73 16.17
CA GLN A 308 12.40 -9.50 16.96
C GLN A 308 11.45 -8.49 16.30
N LEU A 309 11.49 -8.41 14.96
CA LEU A 309 10.60 -7.55 14.20
C LEU A 309 9.17 -8.11 14.20
N MET A 310 9.01 -9.44 14.09
CA MET A 310 7.70 -10.10 14.23
C MET A 310 7.07 -9.82 15.59
N GLU A 311 7.83 -9.95 16.69
CA GLU A 311 7.36 -9.61 18.05
C GLU A 311 6.91 -8.16 18.16
N LEU A 312 7.71 -7.22 17.63
CA LEU A 312 7.38 -5.80 17.66
C LEU A 312 6.08 -5.50 16.89
N VAL A 313 5.91 -6.08 15.70
CA VAL A 313 4.69 -5.93 14.90
C VAL A 313 3.47 -6.48 15.64
N MET A 314 3.59 -7.68 16.22
CA MET A 314 2.53 -8.30 17.01
C MET A 314 2.14 -7.46 18.22
N HIS A 315 3.14 -6.97 18.97
CA HIS A 315 2.92 -6.09 20.11
C HIS A 315 2.17 -4.82 19.71
N ASN A 316 2.58 -4.19 18.61
CA ASN A 316 1.92 -2.99 18.11
C ASN A 316 0.48 -3.25 17.64
N PHE A 317 0.17 -4.43 17.09
CA PHE A 317 -1.21 -4.83 16.81
C PHE A 317 -2.06 -5.01 18.07
N VAL A 318 -1.51 -5.61 19.13
CA VAL A 318 -2.20 -5.73 20.42
C VAL A 318 -2.54 -4.34 20.98
N VAL A 319 -1.56 -3.43 20.95
CA VAL A 319 -1.75 -2.04 21.40
C VAL A 319 -2.79 -1.32 20.53
N LEU A 320 -2.73 -1.50 19.21
CA LEU A 320 -3.72 -0.95 18.28
C LEU A 320 -5.14 -1.47 18.59
N GLY A 321 -5.30 -2.77 18.85
CA GLY A 321 -6.57 -3.38 19.23
C GLY A 321 -7.16 -2.72 20.49
N LYS A 322 -6.33 -2.50 21.52
CA LYS A 322 -6.73 -1.81 22.76
C LYS A 322 -7.19 -0.37 22.48
N HIS A 323 -6.43 0.39 21.68
CA HIS A 323 -6.83 1.76 21.30
C HIS A 323 -8.13 1.82 20.48
N LEU A 324 -8.33 0.87 19.57
CA LEU A 324 -9.56 0.77 18.79
C LEU A 324 -10.75 0.45 19.69
N GLN A 325 -10.60 -0.49 20.62
CA GLN A 325 -11.64 -0.83 21.60
C GLN A 325 -12.05 0.40 22.43
N GLU A 326 -11.08 1.16 22.94
CA GLU A 326 -11.34 2.40 23.67
C GLU A 326 -12.03 3.47 22.81
N SER A 327 -11.66 3.57 21.53
CA SER A 327 -12.21 4.55 20.60
C SER A 327 -13.65 4.21 20.21
N ILE A 328 -13.95 2.94 19.95
CA ILE A 328 -15.32 2.45 19.69
C ILE A 328 -16.22 2.69 20.89
N ALA A 329 -15.73 2.42 22.12
CA ALA A 329 -16.48 2.65 23.34
C ALA A 329 -16.87 4.13 23.53
N LYS A 330 -16.07 5.06 23.02
CA LYS A 330 -16.38 6.51 22.99
C LYS A 330 -17.31 6.86 21.83
N SER A 331 -17.00 6.39 20.62
CA SER A 331 -17.80 6.60 19.42
C SER A 331 -17.36 5.67 18.30
N GLU A 332 -18.22 4.72 17.92
CA GLU A 332 -17.96 3.78 16.81
C GLU A 332 -17.62 4.51 15.50
N LYS A 333 -18.35 5.58 15.18
CA LYS A 333 -18.12 6.41 13.98
C LYS A 333 -16.73 7.01 13.87
N SER A 334 -15.99 7.11 14.97
CA SER A 334 -14.64 7.68 14.97
C SER A 334 -13.61 6.78 14.30
N VAL A 335 -13.88 5.47 14.15
CA VAL A 335 -12.93 4.49 13.60
C VAL A 335 -13.46 3.70 12.41
N ASP A 336 -14.69 3.97 11.97
CA ASP A 336 -15.34 3.31 10.81
C ASP A 336 -14.45 3.30 9.55
N PHE A 337 -13.61 4.33 9.38
CA PHE A 337 -12.74 4.47 8.21
C PHE A 337 -11.55 3.48 8.18
N CYS A 338 -11.13 2.91 9.31
CA CYS A 338 -9.92 2.07 9.41
C CYS A 338 -10.16 0.68 9.96
N ILE A 339 -11.25 0.46 10.69
CA ILE A 339 -11.45 -0.75 11.50
C ILE A 339 -11.45 -2.05 10.68
N ALA A 340 -12.04 -2.04 9.49
CA ALA A 340 -12.05 -3.20 8.59
C ALA A 340 -10.65 -3.52 8.04
N ASP A 341 -9.90 -2.48 7.65
CA ASP A 341 -8.53 -2.68 7.16
C ASP A 341 -7.57 -3.06 8.29
N CYS A 342 -7.82 -2.63 9.54
CA CYS A 342 -7.10 -3.10 10.71
C CYS A 342 -7.36 -4.59 10.98
N ALA A 343 -8.62 -5.02 10.91
CA ALA A 343 -9.00 -6.43 11.07
C ALA A 343 -8.37 -7.33 10.00
N ARG A 344 -8.31 -6.85 8.74
CA ARG A 344 -7.59 -7.54 7.67
C ARG A 344 -6.09 -7.60 7.96
N ALA A 345 -5.47 -6.48 8.32
CA ALA A 345 -4.03 -6.41 8.54
C ALA A 345 -3.56 -7.29 9.71
N ILE A 346 -4.29 -7.31 10.83
CA ILE A 346 -3.96 -8.19 11.97
C ILE A 346 -4.14 -9.67 11.62
N SER A 347 -5.15 -10.01 10.82
CA SER A 347 -5.41 -11.39 10.39
C SER A 347 -4.32 -11.89 9.43
N GLU A 348 -3.93 -11.07 8.45
CA GLU A 348 -2.81 -11.36 7.55
C GLU A 348 -1.48 -11.50 8.31
N CYS A 349 -1.24 -10.64 9.31
CA CYS A 349 -0.09 -10.76 10.21
C CYS A 349 -0.14 -12.08 10.99
N GLY A 350 -1.32 -12.44 11.51
CA GLY A 350 -1.59 -13.70 12.20
C GLY A 350 -1.21 -14.91 11.35
N GLN A 351 -1.66 -14.92 10.09
CA GLN A 351 -1.39 -16.00 9.14
C GLN A 351 0.09 -16.07 8.76
N ALA A 352 0.71 -14.92 8.47
CA ALA A 352 2.12 -14.86 8.07
C ALA A 352 3.05 -15.38 9.17
N PHE A 353 2.73 -15.11 10.43
CA PHE A 353 3.59 -15.48 11.56
C PHE A 353 3.12 -16.73 12.31
N ILE A 354 2.16 -17.50 11.77
CA ILE A 354 1.52 -18.62 12.48
C ILE A 354 2.51 -19.66 13.04
N VAL A 355 3.57 -19.95 12.28
CA VAL A 355 4.66 -20.83 12.69
C VAL A 355 5.41 -20.23 13.88
N TYR A 356 5.72 -18.94 13.81
CA TYR A 356 6.40 -18.19 14.87
C TYR A 356 5.59 -18.09 16.16
N PHE A 357 4.28 -17.81 16.05
CA PHE A 357 3.32 -17.74 17.17
C PHE A 357 3.30 -19.03 17.99
N VAL A 358 3.30 -20.18 17.32
CA VAL A 358 3.04 -21.45 17.96
C VAL A 358 4.33 -22.15 18.37
N ASP A 359 5.38 -22.07 17.53
CA ASP A 359 6.62 -22.82 17.74
C ASP A 359 7.69 -22.04 18.54
N TYR A 360 7.64 -20.70 18.57
CA TYR A 360 8.74 -19.89 19.12
C TYR A 360 8.34 -19.05 20.33
N THR A 361 7.24 -18.30 20.24
CA THR A 361 6.84 -17.35 21.31
C THR A 361 6.30 -18.03 22.57
N LEU A 362 5.83 -19.28 22.49
CA LEU A 362 5.43 -20.04 23.68
C LEU A 362 6.61 -20.52 24.53
N ASP A 363 7.79 -20.65 23.93
CA ASP A 363 9.01 -21.13 24.59
C ASP A 363 9.92 -19.97 25.06
N VAL A 364 9.67 -18.75 24.57
CA VAL A 364 10.41 -17.52 24.95
C VAL A 364 9.56 -16.69 25.92
N ARG A 365 10.16 -16.24 27.04
CA ARG A 365 9.45 -15.38 28.00
C ARG A 365 9.43 -13.92 27.53
N PRO A 366 8.30 -13.20 27.60
CA PRO A 366 6.99 -13.64 28.09
C PRO A 366 6.10 -14.15 26.95
N GLY A 367 5.77 -15.46 26.92
CA GLY A 367 4.83 -16.05 25.96
C GLY A 367 3.38 -15.56 26.07
N PHE A 368 3.12 -14.49 26.83
CA PHE A 368 1.82 -13.84 26.96
C PHE A 368 1.38 -13.10 25.70
N LEU A 369 2.34 -12.67 24.86
CA LEU A 369 2.04 -11.87 23.67
C LEU A 369 1.14 -12.63 22.66
N VAL A 370 1.30 -13.94 22.54
CA VAL A 370 0.46 -14.78 21.66
C VAL A 370 -1.00 -14.73 22.10
N TYR A 371 -1.25 -14.87 23.40
CA TYR A 371 -2.60 -14.84 23.95
C TYR A 371 -3.23 -13.45 23.80
N GLU A 372 -2.48 -12.38 24.08
CA GLU A 372 -2.96 -11.01 23.87
C GLU A 372 -3.29 -10.73 22.39
N PHE A 373 -2.50 -11.29 21.47
CA PHE A 373 -2.74 -11.16 20.04
C PHE A 373 -3.99 -11.92 19.59
N LEU A 374 -4.19 -13.15 20.07
CA LEU A 374 -5.41 -13.92 19.81
C LEU A 374 -6.65 -13.22 20.38
N ASP A 375 -6.55 -12.60 21.56
CA ASP A 375 -7.61 -11.77 22.12
C ASP A 375 -7.90 -10.54 21.26
N ALA A 376 -6.88 -9.91 20.68
CA ALA A 376 -7.06 -8.79 19.77
C ALA A 376 -7.80 -9.21 18.49
N ILE A 377 -7.50 -10.38 17.91
CA ILE A 377 -8.25 -10.91 16.76
C ILE A 377 -9.68 -11.27 17.16
N LEU A 378 -9.89 -11.92 18.31
CA LEU A 378 -11.24 -12.22 18.82
C LEU A 378 -12.06 -10.95 19.02
N PHE A 379 -11.44 -9.87 19.49
CA PHE A 379 -12.09 -8.57 19.57
C PHE A 379 -12.65 -8.14 18.22
N PHE A 380 -11.86 -8.20 17.14
CA PHE A 380 -12.36 -7.88 15.79
C PHE A 380 -13.48 -8.82 15.32
N THR A 381 -13.33 -10.13 15.55
CA THR A 381 -14.39 -11.12 15.23
C THR A 381 -15.69 -10.84 16.00
N SER A 382 -15.57 -10.31 17.23
CA SER A 382 -16.70 -10.02 18.10
C SER A 382 -17.45 -8.73 17.74
N LEU A 383 -16.96 -7.92 16.80
CA LEU A 383 -17.62 -6.65 16.45
C LEU A 383 -18.96 -6.90 15.73
N ASN A 384 -19.92 -5.97 15.91
CA ASN A 384 -21.24 -6.05 15.29
C ASN A 384 -21.24 -5.63 13.81
N ASN A 385 -20.27 -6.13 13.05
CA ASN A 385 -20.11 -5.85 11.64
C ASN A 385 -19.67 -7.13 10.92
N LEU A 386 -20.56 -7.66 10.07
CA LEU A 386 -20.35 -8.92 9.35
C LEU A 386 -19.10 -8.87 8.47
N GLN A 387 -18.79 -7.72 7.88
CA GLN A 387 -17.61 -7.56 7.05
C GLN A 387 -16.35 -7.69 7.89
N ILE A 388 -16.29 -7.03 9.05
CA ILE A 388 -15.11 -7.08 9.93
C ILE A 388 -14.88 -8.49 10.47
N SER A 389 -15.95 -9.16 10.91
CA SER A 389 -15.87 -10.56 11.35
C SER A 389 -15.31 -11.47 10.25
N ASN A 390 -15.79 -11.31 9.01
CA ASN A 390 -15.32 -12.10 7.86
C ASN A 390 -13.82 -11.95 7.60
N GLU A 391 -13.23 -10.75 7.76
CA GLU A 391 -11.79 -10.54 7.54
C GLU A 391 -10.90 -11.38 8.48
N THR A 392 -11.46 -11.88 9.60
CA THR A 392 -10.72 -12.71 10.58
C THR A 392 -10.87 -14.22 10.38
N MET A 393 -11.79 -14.67 9.52
CA MET A 393 -12.18 -16.08 9.43
C MET A 393 -11.07 -16.99 8.89
N GLU A 394 -10.36 -16.56 7.84
CA GLU A 394 -9.27 -17.35 7.25
C GLU A 394 -8.14 -17.60 8.27
N PHE A 395 -7.79 -16.58 9.06
CA PHE A 395 -6.82 -16.72 10.13
C PHE A 395 -7.20 -17.84 11.11
N TRP A 396 -8.46 -17.88 11.57
CA TRP A 396 -8.90 -18.89 12.53
C TRP A 396 -8.85 -20.31 11.96
N ILE A 397 -9.16 -20.47 10.67
CA ILE A 397 -9.05 -21.75 9.96
C ILE A 397 -7.57 -22.20 9.90
N ASP A 398 -6.68 -21.31 9.47
CA ASP A 398 -5.25 -21.61 9.35
C ASP A 398 -4.64 -21.92 10.72
N PHE A 399 -5.01 -21.13 11.74
CA PHE A 399 -4.56 -21.31 13.12
C PHE A 399 -4.95 -22.69 13.68
N ARG A 400 -6.22 -23.06 13.52
CA ARG A 400 -6.72 -24.36 13.96
C ARG A 400 -6.04 -25.51 13.23
N THR A 401 -5.86 -25.38 11.92
CA THR A 401 -5.16 -26.38 11.10
C THR A 401 -3.72 -26.56 11.57
N TYR A 402 -3.04 -25.47 11.90
CA TYR A 402 -1.65 -25.49 12.36
C TYR A 402 -1.48 -26.20 13.72
N ILE A 403 -2.29 -25.83 14.72
CA ILE A 403 -2.10 -26.34 16.11
C ILE A 403 -2.47 -27.82 16.27
N SER A 404 -3.45 -28.31 15.52
CA SER A 404 -4.04 -29.63 15.73
C SER A 404 -3.15 -30.80 15.24
N GLY A 405 -2.04 -30.52 14.56
CA GLY A 405 -1.12 -31.55 14.06
C GLY A 405 0.23 -31.65 14.77
N LYS A 406 0.59 -30.68 15.62
CA LYS A 406 1.95 -30.57 16.19
C LYS A 406 2.01 -30.35 17.70
N HIS A 407 0.97 -29.77 18.32
CA HIS A 407 1.05 -29.22 19.68
C HIS A 407 -0.07 -29.72 20.59
N GLU A 408 -0.37 -31.03 20.58
CA GLU A 408 -1.48 -31.63 21.33
C GLU A 408 -1.45 -31.31 22.84
N GLN A 409 -0.27 -31.23 23.46
CA GLN A 409 -0.14 -30.90 24.88
C GLN A 409 -0.53 -29.44 25.21
N ARG A 410 -0.39 -28.54 24.24
CA ARG A 410 -0.71 -27.10 24.38
C ARG A 410 -2.08 -26.75 23.77
N MET A 411 -2.74 -27.72 23.12
CA MET A 411 -4.08 -27.51 22.57
C MET A 411 -5.06 -27.02 23.64
N TYR A 412 -4.97 -27.50 24.88
CA TYR A 412 -5.87 -27.10 25.95
C TYR A 412 -5.96 -25.57 26.13
N ASP A 413 -4.83 -24.87 26.05
CA ASP A 413 -4.78 -23.41 26.23
C ASP A 413 -5.42 -22.68 25.05
N PHE A 414 -5.16 -23.13 23.82
CA PHE A 414 -5.72 -22.54 22.60
C PHE A 414 -7.18 -22.89 22.37
N GLU A 415 -7.64 -24.03 22.87
CA GLU A 415 -9.03 -24.46 22.79
C GLU A 415 -9.98 -23.46 23.45
N THR A 416 -9.54 -22.76 24.51
CA THR A 416 -10.33 -21.68 25.14
C THR A 416 -10.68 -20.56 24.14
N PHE A 417 -9.75 -20.24 23.23
CA PHE A 417 -9.98 -19.24 22.18
C PHE A 417 -10.91 -19.77 21.09
N ILE A 418 -10.76 -21.05 20.72
CA ILE A 418 -11.65 -21.70 19.77
C ILE A 418 -13.08 -21.77 20.31
N SER A 419 -13.30 -22.21 21.56
CA SER A 419 -14.65 -22.25 22.14
C SER A 419 -15.28 -20.85 22.21
N ARG A 420 -14.51 -19.81 22.57
CA ARG A 420 -14.98 -18.40 22.54
C ARG A 420 -15.36 -17.94 21.12
N LEU A 421 -14.53 -18.26 20.13
CA LEU A 421 -14.82 -17.99 18.72
C LEU A 421 -16.13 -18.63 18.29
N LEU A 422 -16.38 -19.89 18.66
CA LEU A 422 -17.62 -20.59 18.32
C LEU A 422 -18.84 -19.89 18.88
N VAL A 423 -18.82 -19.52 20.17
CA VAL A 423 -19.91 -18.77 20.80
C VAL A 423 -20.18 -17.48 20.03
N MET A 424 -19.14 -16.69 19.75
CA MET A 424 -19.27 -15.43 19.00
C MET A 424 -19.85 -15.65 17.60
N LEU A 425 -19.35 -16.62 16.84
CA LEU A 425 -19.84 -16.89 15.49
C LEU A 425 -21.29 -17.39 15.50
N VAL A 426 -21.67 -18.24 16.46
CA VAL A 426 -23.07 -18.70 16.61
C VAL A 426 -23.98 -17.51 16.87
N GLU A 427 -23.64 -16.64 17.84
CA GLU A 427 -24.38 -15.40 18.13
C GLU A 427 -24.53 -14.53 16.86
N ARG A 428 -23.46 -14.38 16.08
CA ARG A 428 -23.45 -13.56 14.85
C ARG A 428 -24.29 -14.14 13.71
N THR A 429 -24.62 -15.43 13.76
CA THR A 429 -25.51 -16.08 12.77
C THR A 429 -26.98 -16.02 13.13
N GLN A 430 -27.32 -15.50 14.32
CA GLN A 430 -28.70 -15.26 14.73
C GLN A 430 -29.35 -14.24 13.78
N TYR A 431 -30.56 -14.56 13.30
CA TYR A 431 -31.31 -13.62 12.47
C TYR A 431 -31.60 -12.35 13.28
N PRO A 432 -31.28 -11.16 12.76
CA PRO A 432 -31.58 -9.91 13.45
C PRO A 432 -33.09 -9.69 13.52
N GLU A 433 -33.54 -8.93 14.52
CA GLU A 433 -34.95 -8.58 14.64
C GLU A 433 -35.43 -7.84 13.38
N GLY A 434 -36.62 -8.21 12.90
CA GLY A 434 -37.18 -7.63 11.68
C GLY A 434 -36.47 -8.04 10.39
N PHE A 435 -35.62 -9.08 10.38
CA PHE A 435 -34.88 -9.55 9.19
C PHE A 435 -35.74 -9.69 7.92
N GLU A 436 -36.99 -10.12 8.05
CA GLU A 436 -37.92 -10.26 6.92
C GLU A 436 -38.20 -8.94 6.18
N THR A 437 -38.06 -7.81 6.89
CA THR A 437 -38.25 -6.45 6.36
C THR A 437 -36.96 -5.82 5.82
N PHE A 438 -35.82 -6.51 5.93
CA PHE A 438 -34.55 -5.98 5.43
C PHE A 438 -34.57 -5.87 3.90
N PRO A 439 -33.81 -4.93 3.32
CA PRO A 439 -33.57 -4.91 1.88
C PRO A 439 -32.98 -6.23 1.39
N GLU A 440 -33.37 -6.70 0.20
CA GLU A 440 -32.90 -7.98 -0.35
C GLU A 440 -31.36 -8.08 -0.40
N ALA A 441 -30.68 -6.98 -0.75
CA ALA A 441 -29.22 -6.93 -0.73
C ALA A 441 -28.61 -7.16 0.67
N ALA A 442 -29.28 -6.71 1.74
CA ALA A 442 -28.83 -6.95 3.11
C ALA A 442 -29.10 -8.39 3.56
N LYS A 443 -30.23 -8.97 3.14
CA LYS A 443 -30.54 -10.39 3.37
C LYS A 443 -29.52 -11.29 2.67
N GLU A 444 -29.21 -11.02 1.40
CA GLU A 444 -28.21 -11.76 0.62
C GLU A 444 -26.82 -11.73 1.28
N ARG A 445 -26.36 -10.55 1.72
CA ARG A 445 -25.10 -10.41 2.46
C ARG A 445 -25.09 -11.24 3.74
N PHE A 446 -26.20 -11.26 4.49
CA PHE A 446 -26.31 -12.06 5.70
C PHE A 446 -26.33 -13.57 5.41
N PHE A 447 -26.99 -14.00 4.33
CA PHE A 447 -26.94 -15.40 3.90
C PHE A 447 -25.54 -15.84 3.48
N LEU A 448 -24.82 -15.00 2.74
CA LEU A 448 -23.41 -15.24 2.39
C LEU A 448 -22.55 -15.35 3.65
N TYR A 449 -22.68 -14.40 4.58
CA TYR A 449 -21.99 -14.45 5.88
C TYR A 449 -22.23 -15.77 6.61
N ARG A 450 -23.48 -16.21 6.74
CA ARG A 450 -23.82 -17.50 7.38
C ARG A 450 -23.22 -18.70 6.65
N SER A 451 -23.13 -18.65 5.32
CA SER A 451 -22.47 -19.70 4.54
C SER A 451 -20.97 -19.76 4.82
N GLU A 452 -20.30 -18.61 4.94
CA GLU A 452 -18.89 -18.55 5.31
C GLU A 452 -18.65 -19.04 6.74
N VAL A 453 -19.47 -18.60 7.71
CA VAL A 453 -19.38 -19.10 9.09
C VAL A 453 -19.55 -20.62 9.15
N ARG A 454 -20.47 -21.19 8.35
CA ARG A 454 -20.62 -22.64 8.25
C ARG A 454 -19.36 -23.32 7.72
N ASN A 455 -18.68 -22.72 6.74
CA ASN A 455 -17.40 -23.24 6.24
C ASN A 455 -16.32 -23.20 7.33
N VAL A 456 -16.28 -22.11 8.12
CA VAL A 456 -15.39 -21.99 9.28
C VAL A 456 -15.68 -23.10 10.29
N PHE A 457 -16.94 -23.29 10.70
CA PHE A 457 -17.32 -24.37 11.62
C PHE A 457 -16.89 -25.74 11.13
N ARG A 458 -17.11 -26.05 9.85
CA ARG A 458 -16.65 -27.31 9.26
C ARG A 458 -15.14 -27.44 9.36
N ALA A 459 -14.39 -26.41 8.96
CA ALA A 459 -12.93 -26.43 9.00
C ALA A 459 -12.39 -26.60 10.43
N LEU A 460 -13.01 -25.94 11.41
CA LEU A 460 -12.62 -26.05 12.82
C LEU A 460 -12.88 -27.44 13.43
N ALA A 461 -13.95 -28.12 12.98
CA ALA A 461 -14.35 -29.44 13.45
C ALA A 461 -13.50 -30.59 12.84
N THR A 462 -13.11 -30.47 11.56
CA THR A 462 -12.55 -31.58 10.77
C THR A 462 -11.11 -32.01 11.09
N VAL A 463 -10.48 -31.52 12.16
CA VAL A 463 -9.02 -31.68 12.31
C VAL A 463 -8.60 -32.98 13.01
N THR A 464 -9.42 -33.51 13.92
CA THR A 464 -9.30 -34.85 14.54
C THR A 464 -10.67 -35.36 15.02
N VAL A 465 -10.87 -36.67 15.18
CA VAL A 465 -12.15 -37.23 15.70
C VAL A 465 -12.43 -36.75 17.14
N ALA A 466 -11.41 -36.63 17.98
CA ALA A 466 -11.56 -36.11 19.34
C ALA A 466 -11.90 -34.60 19.37
N SER A 467 -11.37 -33.83 18.40
CA SER A 467 -11.76 -32.42 18.25
C SER A 467 -13.16 -32.26 17.66
N GLU A 468 -13.62 -33.19 16.84
CA GLU A 468 -14.98 -33.20 16.30
C GLU A 468 -16.00 -33.42 17.42
N ASP A 469 -15.79 -34.43 18.28
CA ASP A 469 -16.65 -34.68 19.45
C ASP A 469 -16.68 -33.49 20.41
N LYS A 470 -15.52 -32.90 20.71
CA LYS A 470 -15.43 -31.71 21.58
C LYS A 470 -16.07 -30.49 20.94
N PHE A 471 -15.84 -30.26 19.64
CA PHE A 471 -16.48 -29.18 18.90
C PHE A 471 -18.00 -29.31 18.93
N ILE A 472 -18.53 -30.51 18.72
CA ILE A 472 -19.98 -30.78 18.79
C ILE A 472 -20.50 -30.44 20.19
N VAL A 473 -19.81 -30.89 21.25
CA VAL A 473 -20.18 -30.59 22.64
C VAL A 473 -20.14 -29.08 22.93
N ASP A 474 -19.08 -28.37 22.52
CA ASP A 474 -18.94 -26.93 22.74
C ASP A 474 -19.97 -26.12 21.96
N ALA A 475 -20.25 -26.50 20.70
CA ALA A 475 -21.30 -25.88 19.89
C ALA A 475 -22.70 -26.10 20.50
N ILE A 476 -22.96 -27.31 21.01
CA ILE A 476 -24.19 -27.63 21.72
C ILE A 476 -24.32 -26.79 23.00
N HIS A 477 -23.26 -26.69 23.81
CA HIS A 477 -23.26 -25.85 25.01
C HIS A 477 -23.46 -24.37 24.69
N ALA A 478 -22.81 -23.83 23.65
CA ALA A 478 -23.00 -22.46 23.21
C ALA A 478 -24.47 -22.19 22.81
N ILE A 479 -25.09 -23.13 22.09
CA ILE A 479 -26.51 -23.05 21.74
C ILE A 479 -27.38 -23.07 23.01
N PHE A 480 -27.13 -23.99 23.96
CA PHE A 480 -27.90 -24.07 25.20
C PHE A 480 -27.75 -22.85 26.11
N GLN A 481 -26.54 -22.27 26.22
CA GLN A 481 -26.32 -21.03 26.98
C GLN A 481 -27.13 -19.85 26.43
N GLN A 482 -27.28 -19.75 25.11
CA GLN A 482 -28.16 -18.74 24.51
C GLN A 482 -29.63 -18.92 24.92
N TYR A 483 -30.10 -20.16 25.13
CA TYR A 483 -31.45 -20.43 25.63
C TYR A 483 -31.59 -20.08 27.10
N GLU A 484 -30.64 -20.46 27.94
CA GLU A 484 -30.70 -20.19 29.38
C GLU A 484 -30.75 -18.68 29.66
N ILE A 485 -30.00 -17.88 28.89
CA ILE A 485 -30.04 -16.41 28.97
C ILE A 485 -31.40 -15.86 28.51
N ALA A 486 -32.02 -16.46 27.49
CA ALA A 486 -33.35 -16.07 27.03
C ALA A 486 -34.48 -16.46 28.01
N ASP A 487 -34.36 -17.61 28.67
CA ASP A 487 -35.35 -18.11 29.64
C ASP A 487 -35.21 -17.47 31.02
N ALA A 488 -34.01 -16.99 31.40
CA ALA A 488 -33.75 -16.36 32.70
C ALA A 488 -34.31 -14.93 32.85
N GLY A 489 -34.92 -14.36 31.82
CA GLY A 489 -35.58 -13.05 31.89
C GLY A 489 -34.65 -11.86 32.19
N ALA A 490 -33.33 -12.03 32.01
CA ALA A 490 -32.41 -10.89 31.98
C ALA A 490 -32.81 -9.97 30.81
N PRO A 491 -32.70 -8.63 30.94
CA PRO A 491 -33.04 -7.73 29.86
C PRO A 491 -32.15 -8.08 28.67
N LEU A 492 -32.77 -8.68 27.66
CA LEU A 492 -32.13 -8.94 26.39
C LEU A 492 -31.66 -7.57 25.86
N PRO A 493 -30.44 -7.45 25.30
CA PRO A 493 -30.13 -6.29 24.47
C PRO A 493 -31.27 -6.14 23.45
N PRO A 494 -31.68 -4.91 23.08
CA PRO A 494 -33.03 -4.56 22.60
C PRO A 494 -33.56 -5.24 21.32
N ASN A 495 -32.91 -6.29 20.83
CA ASN A 495 -33.11 -6.93 19.54
C ASN A 495 -33.45 -8.45 19.62
N VAL A 496 -34.06 -8.96 20.70
CA VAL A 496 -34.34 -10.41 20.83
C VAL A 496 -35.84 -10.68 20.93
N SER A 497 -36.39 -11.27 19.86
CA SER A 497 -37.72 -11.90 19.86
C SER A 497 -37.62 -13.42 19.96
N THR A 498 -38.62 -14.00 20.60
CA THR A 498 -38.82 -15.42 20.86
C THR A 498 -39.10 -16.19 19.55
N VAL A 499 -38.10 -16.91 19.01
CA VAL A 499 -38.15 -18.27 18.40
C VAL A 499 -36.78 -18.56 17.72
N PRO A 500 -35.83 -19.28 18.35
CA PRO A 500 -34.53 -19.60 17.72
C PRO A 500 -34.28 -21.10 17.37
N MET A 501 -35.10 -22.05 17.86
CA MET A 501 -34.70 -23.48 17.93
C MET A 501 -34.42 -24.19 16.61
N ILE A 502 -35.09 -23.81 15.52
CA ILE A 502 -35.02 -24.59 14.27
C ILE A 502 -33.95 -24.05 13.30
N ARG A 503 -33.40 -22.85 13.51
CA ARG A 503 -32.56 -22.18 12.49
C ARG A 503 -31.06 -22.14 12.77
N CYS A 504 -30.62 -22.38 14.01
CA CYS A 504 -29.19 -22.56 14.35
C CYS A 504 -28.72 -24.01 14.15
N LEU A 505 -29.57 -25.01 14.43
CA LEU A 505 -29.25 -26.43 14.19
C LEU A 505 -28.99 -26.76 12.72
N ASN A 506 -29.63 -26.07 11.77
CA ASN A 506 -29.36 -26.23 10.33
C ASN A 506 -27.96 -25.78 9.88
N LEU A 507 -27.19 -25.07 10.71
CA LEU A 507 -25.79 -24.73 10.43
C LEU A 507 -24.81 -25.88 10.78
N LEU A 508 -25.21 -26.79 11.67
CA LEU A 508 -24.35 -27.87 12.19
C LEU A 508 -24.70 -29.26 11.64
N VAL A 509 -25.91 -29.46 11.09
CA VAL A 509 -26.48 -30.80 10.79
C VAL A 509 -26.46 -31.20 9.30
N VAL A 510 -25.60 -30.60 8.45
CA VAL A 510 -25.38 -31.09 7.05
C VAL A 510 -23.91 -31.16 6.64
#